data_AF-A0A8H7MFX5-F1
#
_entry.id   AF-A0A8H7MFX5-F1
#
_cell.length_a   1.000
_cell.length_b   1.000
_cell.length_c   1.000
_cell.angle_alpha   90.00
_cell.angle_beta   90.00
_cell.angle_gamma   90.00
#
_symmetry.space_group_name_H-M   'P 1'
#
loop_
_entity.id
_entity.type
_entity.pdbx_description
1 polymer ?
#
loop_
_entity_poly.entity_id
_entity_poly.type
_entity_poly.pdbx_seq_one_letter_code
_entity_poly.pdbx_strand_id
1 'polypeptide(L)'
;MQLKSHEELAKALRLKAAKPLSEADKKDGFIYTFWDQQNFGMIKIGRTNNLERRINEWNTQCKVTHHYHQSSHDGQPSKAPEIPHVQRIEKLMNIELSNYRKKRVCDGCSKTHIEWFDIDEAKASKVFQKWRDWICQRPYALDHEGNWTIRPDMLDSFSEVCEPIVFLDAEVKLWPRQGRRKDESKRRTSRRPG
;
A
#
# COMPACT_ATOMS: atom_id res chain seq x y z
N MET A 1 10.06 -6.98 17.41
CA MET A 1 10.14 -5.57 16.96
C MET A 1 9.08 -4.83 17.74
N GLN A 2 9.45 -3.79 18.49
CA GLN A 2 8.50 -3.02 19.28
C GLN A 2 7.61 -2.20 18.35
N LEU A 3 6.29 -2.21 18.57
CA LEU A 3 5.36 -1.34 17.85
C LEU A 3 5.68 0.09 18.22
N LYS A 4 5.77 0.97 17.21
CA LYS A 4 5.96 2.40 17.44
C LYS A 4 4.69 2.99 18.00
N SER A 5 4.82 3.90 18.96
CA SER A 5 3.71 4.71 19.43
C SER A 5 3.20 5.63 18.32
N HIS A 6 1.99 6.15 18.51
CA HIS A 6 1.40 7.14 17.60
C HIS A 6 2.28 8.40 17.49
N GLU A 7 2.83 8.87 18.61
CA GLU A 7 3.75 10.01 18.66
C GLU A 7 5.06 9.74 17.91
N GLU A 8 5.64 8.55 18.05
CA GLU A 8 6.86 8.17 17.33
C GLU A 8 6.64 8.13 15.81
N LEU A 9 5.48 7.65 15.37
CA LEU A 9 5.09 7.68 13.96
C LEU A 9 4.90 9.11 13.46
N ALA A 10 4.15 9.94 14.19
CA ALA A 10 3.89 11.33 13.84
C ALA A 10 5.20 12.13 13.73
N LYS A 11 6.12 11.93 14.67
CA LYS A 11 7.46 12.52 14.63
C LYS A 11 8.25 12.07 13.40
N ALA A 12 8.25 10.77 13.10
CA ALA A 12 8.93 10.24 11.92
C ALA A 12 8.36 10.77 10.61
N LEU A 13 7.04 10.96 10.53
CA LEU A 13 6.35 11.56 9.39
C LEU A 13 6.76 13.02 9.21
N ARG A 14 6.71 13.84 10.27
CA ARG A 14 7.15 15.24 10.25
C ARG A 14 8.59 15.37 9.77
N LEU A 15 9.51 14.61 10.36
CA LEU A 15 10.92 14.61 9.96
C LEU A 15 11.10 14.25 8.48
N LYS A 16 10.33 13.27 7.98
CA LYS A 16 10.46 12.83 6.60
C LYS A 16 9.87 13.84 5.62
N ALA A 17 8.71 14.41 5.91
CA ALA A 17 8.01 15.35 5.04
C ALA A 17 8.67 16.74 5.03
N ALA A 18 9.21 17.21 6.15
CA ALA A 18 9.92 18.50 6.23
C ALA A 18 11.29 18.49 5.52
N LYS A 19 11.90 17.31 5.32
CA LYS A 19 13.19 17.22 4.63
C LYS A 19 13.09 17.81 3.21
N PRO A 20 14.05 18.64 2.75
CA PRO A 20 14.06 19.13 1.38
C PRO A 20 13.93 18.01 0.34
N LEU A 21 13.24 18.28 -0.77
CA LEU A 21 13.11 17.29 -1.85
C LEU A 21 14.47 17.04 -2.51
N SER A 22 14.86 15.76 -2.59
CA SER A 22 15.99 15.36 -3.44
C SER A 22 15.59 15.27 -4.90
N GLU A 23 16.55 15.19 -5.83
CA GLU A 23 16.26 14.99 -7.26
C GLU A 23 15.34 13.82 -7.56
N ALA A 24 15.46 12.73 -6.80
CA ALA A 24 14.60 11.57 -6.96
C ALA A 24 13.19 11.79 -6.39
N ASP A 25 13.05 12.66 -5.38
CA ASP A 25 11.73 13.05 -4.85
C ASP A 25 11.02 14.05 -5.78
N LYS A 26 11.71 14.73 -6.71
CA LYS A 26 11.09 15.66 -7.68
C LYS A 26 10.33 14.98 -8.82
N LYS A 27 10.47 13.67 -8.96
CA LYS A 27 9.84 12.90 -10.04
C LYS A 27 8.39 12.57 -9.70
N ASP A 28 7.54 12.74 -10.70
CA ASP A 28 6.15 12.33 -10.67
C ASP A 28 6.04 10.86 -11.09
N GLY A 29 4.91 10.22 -10.80
CA GLY A 29 4.66 8.83 -11.17
C GLY A 29 3.49 8.22 -10.41
N PHE A 30 3.43 6.89 -10.36
CA PHE A 30 2.28 6.14 -9.85
C PHE A 30 2.64 5.38 -8.58
N ILE A 31 1.73 5.38 -7.62
CA ILE A 31 1.71 4.42 -6.51
C ILE A 31 0.83 3.24 -6.93
N TYR A 32 1.30 2.02 -6.66
CA TYR A 32 0.54 0.80 -6.89
C TYR A 32 0.47 -0.06 -5.63
N THR A 33 -0.62 -0.80 -5.51
CA THR A 33 -0.82 -1.81 -4.48
C THR A 33 -1.01 -3.20 -5.10
N PHE A 34 -0.45 -4.24 -4.49
CA PHE A 34 -0.71 -5.64 -4.87
C PHE A 34 -1.12 -6.47 -3.66
N TRP A 35 -2.01 -7.44 -3.88
CA TRP A 35 -2.36 -8.46 -2.90
C TRP A 35 -1.62 -9.76 -3.18
N ASP A 36 -1.17 -10.43 -2.12
CA ASP A 36 -0.75 -11.83 -2.21
C ASP A 36 -1.92 -12.75 -1.82
N GLN A 37 -2.56 -13.34 -2.83
CA GLN A 37 -3.64 -14.31 -2.64
C GLN A 37 -3.18 -15.63 -2.01
N GLN A 38 -1.90 -16.00 -2.16
CA GLN A 38 -1.36 -17.23 -1.61
C GLN A 38 -1.06 -17.12 -0.11
N ASN A 39 -0.88 -15.90 0.42
CA ASN A 39 -0.38 -15.67 1.78
C ASN A 39 -1.26 -14.73 2.64
N PHE A 40 -2.58 -14.91 2.59
CA PHE A 40 -3.52 -14.37 3.59
C PHE A 40 -3.64 -12.83 3.68
N GLY A 41 -3.66 -12.12 2.54
CA GLY A 41 -4.17 -10.74 2.51
C GLY A 41 -3.17 -9.64 2.86
N MET A 42 -1.87 -9.89 2.63
CA MET A 42 -0.86 -8.84 2.72
C MET A 42 -0.89 -7.92 1.50
N ILE A 43 -0.65 -6.63 1.74
CA ILE A 43 -0.55 -5.60 0.71
C ILE A 43 0.90 -5.26 0.47
N LYS A 44 1.33 -5.29 -0.79
CA LYS A 44 2.54 -4.62 -1.23
C LYS A 44 2.22 -3.21 -1.64
N ILE A 45 3.01 -2.23 -1.21
CA ILE A 45 2.96 -0.84 -1.70
C ILE A 45 4.26 -0.55 -2.42
N GLY A 46 4.20 0.01 -3.62
CA GLY A 46 5.37 0.45 -4.36
C GLY A 46 5.09 1.61 -5.30
N ARG A 47 6.15 2.17 -5.86
CA ARG A 47 6.08 3.23 -6.86
C ARG A 47 6.68 2.85 -8.21
N THR A 48 6.26 3.55 -9.25
CA THR A 48 6.81 3.42 -10.60
C THR A 48 6.54 4.66 -11.44
N ASN A 49 7.35 4.90 -12.47
CA ASN A 49 7.03 5.87 -13.52
C ASN A 49 6.35 5.23 -14.74
N ASN A 50 6.23 3.90 -14.76
CA ASN A 50 5.54 3.15 -15.79
C ASN A 50 4.84 1.95 -15.15
N LEU A 51 3.52 2.03 -15.02
CA LEU A 51 2.73 1.04 -14.28
C LEU A 51 2.67 -0.30 -15.03
N GLU A 52 2.44 -0.27 -16.34
CA GLU A 52 2.36 -1.47 -17.18
C GLU A 52 3.66 -2.27 -17.17
N ARG A 53 4.81 -1.59 -17.40
CA ARG A 53 6.13 -2.24 -17.35
C ARG A 53 6.36 -2.87 -15.98
N ARG A 54 6.02 -2.16 -14.91
CA ARG A 54 6.27 -2.63 -13.54
C ARG A 54 5.42 -3.85 -13.18
N ILE A 55 4.16 -3.88 -13.62
CA ILE A 55 3.28 -5.05 -13.47
C ILE A 55 3.89 -6.27 -14.19
N ASN A 56 4.36 -6.08 -15.43
CA ASN A 56 4.98 -7.16 -16.21
C ASN A 56 6.29 -7.67 -15.58
N GLU A 57 7.14 -6.78 -15.07
CA GLU A 57 8.35 -7.15 -14.32
C GLU A 57 8.03 -7.99 -13.09
N TRP A 58 6.98 -7.66 -12.34
CA TRP A 58 6.60 -8.44 -11.15
C TRP A 58 6.13 -9.85 -11.49
N ASN A 59 5.31 -9.98 -12.53
CA ASN A 59 4.84 -11.29 -13.01
C ASN A 59 6.00 -12.17 -13.50
N THR A 60 7.04 -11.56 -14.09
CA THR A 60 8.19 -12.29 -14.65
C THR A 60 9.28 -12.59 -13.62
N GLN A 61 9.62 -11.63 -12.75
CA GLN A 61 10.77 -11.74 -11.83
C GLN A 61 10.48 -12.60 -10.59
N CYS A 62 9.26 -12.52 -10.04
CA CYS A 62 8.95 -13.19 -8.78
C CYS A 62 8.27 -14.56 -8.98
N LYS A 63 8.03 -15.00 -10.23
CA LYS A 63 7.47 -16.31 -10.61
C LYS A 63 6.19 -16.72 -9.88
N VAL A 64 5.44 -15.75 -9.36
CA VAL A 64 4.14 -15.93 -8.70
C VAL A 64 3.11 -15.11 -9.48
N THR A 65 2.00 -15.73 -9.88
CA THR A 65 0.88 -15.05 -10.53
C THR A 65 0.21 -14.14 -9.50
N HIS A 66 0.58 -12.86 -9.49
CA HIS A 66 -0.10 -11.87 -8.67
C HIS A 66 -1.33 -11.38 -9.43
N HIS A 67 -2.52 -11.59 -8.88
CA HIS A 67 -3.72 -10.98 -9.41
C HIS A 67 -3.71 -9.49 -9.05
N TYR A 68 -3.43 -8.64 -10.03
CA TYR A 68 -3.64 -7.20 -9.91
C TYR A 68 -5.13 -6.94 -9.74
N HIS A 69 -5.53 -6.40 -8.58
CA HIS A 69 -6.89 -5.93 -8.37
C HIS A 69 -6.86 -4.41 -8.14
N GLN A 70 -6.83 -3.68 -9.25
CA GLN A 70 -7.74 -2.63 -9.73
C GLN A 70 -8.62 -1.78 -8.78
N SER A 71 -8.57 -1.92 -7.45
CA SER A 71 -9.52 -1.25 -6.53
C SER A 71 -9.22 0.21 -6.26
N SER A 72 -8.13 0.75 -6.79
CA SER A 72 -7.86 2.20 -6.78
C SER A 72 -8.31 2.89 -8.07
N HIS A 73 -8.43 2.17 -9.19
CA HIS A 73 -8.64 2.72 -10.54
C HIS A 73 -9.45 1.78 -11.44
N ASP A 74 -10.72 1.54 -11.13
CA ASP A 74 -11.78 1.22 -12.11
C ASP A 74 -11.43 0.20 -13.21
N GLY A 75 -10.57 -0.77 -12.90
CA GLY A 75 -10.15 -1.77 -13.85
C GLY A 75 -8.98 -1.43 -14.79
N GLN A 76 -8.38 -0.23 -14.77
CA GLN A 76 -7.45 0.20 -15.82
C GLN A 76 -6.19 0.91 -15.28
N PRO A 77 -4.97 0.42 -15.59
CA PRO A 77 -3.71 1.11 -15.29
C PRO A 77 -3.65 2.54 -15.83
N SER A 78 -4.31 2.79 -16.97
CA SER A 78 -4.41 4.08 -17.65
C SER A 78 -5.22 5.14 -16.89
N LYS A 79 -5.98 4.75 -15.85
CA LYS A 79 -6.77 5.67 -15.01
C LYS A 79 -6.10 6.00 -13.67
N ALA A 80 -4.91 5.47 -13.39
CA ALA A 80 -4.16 5.85 -12.20
C ALA A 80 -3.72 7.33 -12.31
N PRO A 81 -4.01 8.19 -11.32
CA PRO A 81 -3.53 9.56 -11.33
C PRO A 81 -2.02 9.52 -11.16
N GLU A 82 -1.34 10.26 -12.02
CA GLU A 82 0.04 10.57 -11.80
C GLU A 82 0.15 11.48 -10.57
N ILE A 83 1.00 11.07 -9.63
CA ILE A 83 1.17 11.67 -8.32
C ILE A 83 2.46 12.49 -8.31
N PRO A 84 2.38 13.78 -7.93
CA PRO A 84 3.56 14.59 -7.70
C PRO A 84 4.45 13.97 -6.63
N HIS A 85 5.76 14.05 -6.82
CA HIS A 85 6.73 13.61 -5.82
C HIS A 85 6.49 12.16 -5.33
N VAL A 86 6.19 11.24 -6.26
CA VAL A 86 5.72 9.88 -5.96
C VAL A 86 6.63 9.13 -4.98
N GLN A 87 7.94 9.38 -5.06
CA GLN A 87 8.91 8.79 -4.16
C GLN A 87 8.79 9.31 -2.72
N ARG A 88 8.45 10.58 -2.52
CA ARG A 88 8.20 11.14 -1.19
C ARG A 88 6.98 10.48 -0.57
N ILE A 89 5.91 10.32 -1.35
CA ILE A 89 4.66 9.68 -0.92
C ILE A 89 4.86 8.24 -0.53
N GLU A 90 5.53 7.43 -1.36
CA GLU A 90 5.80 6.04 -1.03
C GLU A 90 6.52 5.92 0.33
N LYS A 91 7.52 6.78 0.60
CA LYS A 91 8.26 6.78 1.87
C LYS A 91 7.39 7.17 3.05
N LEU A 92 6.48 8.14 2.90
CA LEU A 92 5.57 8.57 3.96
C LEU A 92 4.57 7.47 4.31
N MET A 93 3.95 6.85 3.30
CA MET A 93 3.08 5.68 3.48
C MET A 93 3.83 4.53 4.18
N ASN A 94 5.07 4.26 3.77
CA ASN A 94 5.93 3.25 4.38
C ASN A 94 6.27 3.54 5.86
N ILE A 95 6.34 4.81 6.27
CA ILE A 95 6.58 5.20 7.66
C ILE A 95 5.29 5.00 8.46
N GLU A 96 4.18 5.56 7.97
CA GLU A 96 2.88 5.49 8.65
C GLU A 96 2.43 4.04 8.87
N LEU A 97 2.63 3.18 7.88
CA LEU A 97 2.28 1.76 7.95
C LEU A 97 3.39 0.88 8.56
N SER A 98 4.44 1.46 9.13
CA SER A 98 5.61 0.66 9.57
C SER A 98 5.30 -0.35 10.69
N ASN A 99 4.24 -0.13 11.47
CA ASN A 99 3.75 -1.09 12.47
C ASN A 99 3.10 -2.34 11.85
N TYR A 100 2.60 -2.23 10.61
CA TYR A 100 2.00 -3.33 9.86
C TYR A 100 3.02 -4.03 8.95
N ARG A 101 4.27 -3.54 8.89
CA ARG A 101 5.28 -4.04 7.95
C ARG A 101 5.68 -5.48 8.26
N LYS A 102 5.69 -6.32 7.22
CA LYS A 102 6.23 -7.68 7.23
C LYS A 102 7.43 -7.77 6.31
N LYS A 103 8.42 -8.56 6.73
CA LYS A 103 9.54 -8.96 5.87
C LYS A 103 9.17 -10.28 5.22
N ARG A 104 9.40 -10.40 3.92
CA ARG A 104 9.15 -11.62 3.17
C ARG A 104 10.38 -12.01 2.36
N VAL A 105 10.88 -13.21 2.58
CA VAL A 105 11.84 -13.82 1.66
C VAL A 105 11.07 -14.29 0.43
N CYS A 106 11.50 -13.89 -0.75
CA CYS A 106 10.88 -14.30 -2.01
C CYS A 106 11.58 -15.52 -2.56
N ASP A 107 10.82 -16.61 -2.76
CA ASP A 107 11.33 -17.84 -3.36
C ASP A 107 11.71 -17.66 -4.84
N GLY A 108 11.11 -16.68 -5.53
CA GLY A 108 11.37 -16.39 -6.94
C GLY A 108 12.65 -15.60 -7.19
N CYS A 109 12.89 -14.53 -6.41
CA CYS A 109 14.03 -13.62 -6.61
C CYS A 109 15.11 -13.69 -5.51
N SER A 110 14.91 -14.54 -4.50
CA SER A 110 15.81 -14.75 -3.36
C SER A 110 16.11 -13.51 -2.52
N LYS A 111 15.36 -12.41 -2.69
CA LYS A 111 15.50 -11.17 -1.90
C LYS A 111 14.50 -11.14 -0.76
N THR A 112 14.84 -10.40 0.30
CA THR A 112 13.88 -10.04 1.36
C THR A 112 13.15 -8.74 0.98
N HIS A 113 11.88 -8.85 0.62
CA HIS A 113 11.02 -7.69 0.44
C HIS A 113 10.56 -7.14 1.79
N ILE A 114 10.66 -5.83 1.96
CA ILE A 114 10.29 -5.10 3.18
C ILE A 114 9.09 -4.18 2.99
N GLU A 115 8.50 -4.23 1.81
CA GLU A 115 7.41 -3.34 1.36
C GLU A 115 6.05 -4.06 1.42
N TRP A 116 5.93 -5.07 2.28
CA TRP A 116 4.69 -5.82 2.51
C TRP A 116 4.08 -5.41 3.85
N PHE A 117 2.76 -5.33 3.90
CA PHE A 117 2.00 -4.84 5.04
C PHE A 117 0.83 -5.78 5.34
N ASP A 118 0.69 -6.15 6.60
CA ASP A 118 -0.40 -6.97 7.15
C ASP A 118 -1.54 -6.05 7.55
N ILE A 119 -2.28 -5.59 6.54
CA ILE A 119 -3.34 -4.59 6.67
C ILE A 119 -4.36 -4.79 5.55
N ASP A 120 -5.64 -4.48 5.81
CA ASP A 120 -6.66 -4.54 4.78
C ASP A 120 -6.53 -3.40 3.75
N GLU A 121 -7.14 -3.61 2.58
CA GLU A 121 -7.06 -2.70 1.44
C GLU A 121 -7.72 -1.35 1.71
N ALA A 122 -8.83 -1.34 2.47
CA ALA A 122 -9.52 -0.11 2.79
C ALA A 122 -8.65 0.79 3.67
N LYS A 123 -7.96 0.22 4.66
CA LYS A 123 -7.00 0.93 5.53
C LYS A 123 -5.79 1.43 4.74
N ALA A 124 -5.20 0.61 3.86
CA ALA A 124 -4.10 1.06 2.99
C ALA A 124 -4.53 2.18 2.03
N SER A 125 -5.74 2.08 1.48
CA SER A 125 -6.31 3.09 0.58
C SER A 125 -6.56 4.41 1.29
N LYS A 126 -7.01 4.39 2.54
CA LYS A 126 -7.15 5.61 3.37
C LYS A 126 -5.82 6.33 3.56
N VAL A 127 -4.75 5.60 3.85
CA VAL A 127 -3.41 6.19 3.99
C VAL A 127 -2.92 6.75 2.66
N PHE A 128 -3.14 6.04 1.55
CA PHE A 128 -2.82 6.54 0.21
C PHE A 128 -3.56 7.84 -0.11
N GLN A 129 -4.88 7.87 0.07
CA GLN A 129 -5.73 9.03 -0.20
C GLN A 129 -5.29 10.25 0.61
N LYS A 130 -5.07 10.08 1.92
CA LYS A 130 -4.54 11.13 2.80
C LYS A 130 -3.27 11.79 2.23
N TRP A 131 -2.27 10.99 1.88
CA TRP A 131 -1.00 11.52 1.36
C TRP A 131 -1.13 12.09 -0.04
N ARG A 132 -1.92 11.44 -0.91
CA ARG A 132 -2.24 11.92 -2.26
C ARG A 132 -2.89 13.30 -2.21
N ASP A 133 -3.92 13.47 -1.38
CA ASP A 133 -4.70 14.70 -1.35
C ASP A 133 -3.86 15.87 -0.83
N TRP A 134 -2.93 15.61 0.11
CA TRP A 134 -1.97 16.62 0.56
C TRP A 134 -0.92 16.97 -0.51
N ILE A 135 -0.32 15.97 -1.18
CA ILE A 135 0.75 16.25 -2.16
C ILE A 135 0.22 16.92 -3.44
N CYS A 136 -1.03 16.63 -3.82
CA CYS A 136 -1.68 17.24 -4.97
C CYS A 136 -1.92 18.74 -4.78
N GLN A 137 -1.91 19.25 -3.55
CA GLN A 137 -1.93 20.69 -3.24
C GLN A 137 -0.58 21.38 -3.50
N ARG A 138 0.42 20.64 -4.02
CA ARG A 138 1.78 21.13 -4.32
C ARG A 138 2.39 21.84 -3.09
N PRO A 139 2.59 21.11 -1.97
CA PRO A 139 3.02 21.70 -0.71
C PRO A 139 4.49 22.14 -0.72
N TYR A 140 5.28 21.79 -1.74
CA TYR A 140 6.69 22.11 -1.82
C TYR A 140 6.97 23.24 -2.81
N ALA A 141 7.88 24.15 -2.47
CA ALA A 141 8.40 25.20 -3.33
C ALA A 141 9.88 25.47 -3.03
N LEU A 142 10.57 26.18 -3.93
CA LEU A 142 11.93 26.66 -3.68
C LEU A 142 11.91 27.73 -2.59
N ASP A 143 12.77 27.59 -1.59
CA ASP A 143 13.10 28.66 -0.66
C ASP A 143 14.19 29.58 -1.23
N HIS A 144 14.59 30.56 -0.42
CA HIS A 144 15.62 31.55 -0.75
C HIS A 144 17.02 30.93 -0.93
N GLU A 145 17.26 29.73 -0.42
CA GLU A 145 18.52 28.98 -0.56
C GLU A 145 18.48 28.02 -1.77
N GLY A 146 17.35 27.95 -2.48
CA GLY A 146 17.15 27.05 -3.61
C GLY A 146 16.79 25.61 -3.20
N ASN A 147 16.40 25.38 -1.95
CA ASN A 147 15.94 24.08 -1.49
C ASN A 147 14.42 23.95 -1.65
N TRP A 148 13.97 22.78 -2.11
CA TRP A 148 12.53 22.49 -2.18
C TRP A 148 11.97 22.13 -0.81
N THR A 149 11.37 23.08 -0.13
CA THR A 149 10.84 22.96 1.24
C THR A 149 9.32 23.18 1.27
N ILE A 150 8.69 22.90 2.40
CA ILE A 150 7.24 23.08 2.55
C ILE A 150 6.92 24.57 2.50
N ARG A 151 5.92 24.93 1.70
CA ARG A 151 5.45 26.32 1.58
C ARG A 151 4.94 26.83 2.93
N PRO A 152 5.21 28.09 3.31
CA PRO A 152 4.76 28.65 4.59
C PRO A 152 3.25 28.57 4.80
N ASP A 153 2.45 28.73 3.73
CA ASP A 153 0.98 28.67 3.80
C ASP A 153 0.42 27.24 3.95
N MET A 154 1.28 26.22 3.88
CA MET A 154 0.91 24.81 4.05
C MET A 154 1.36 24.23 5.39
N LEU A 155 1.87 25.05 6.32
CA LEU A 155 2.40 24.57 7.60
C LEU A 155 1.31 23.98 8.52
N ASP A 156 0.11 24.55 8.52
CA ASP A 156 -1.00 24.02 9.32
C ASP A 156 -1.45 22.66 8.79
N SER A 157 -1.72 22.56 7.48
CA SER A 157 -2.08 21.29 6.84
C SER A 157 -0.96 20.26 6.92
N PHE A 158 0.31 20.69 6.95
CA PHE A 158 1.47 19.84 7.18
C PHE A 158 1.45 19.24 8.60
N SER A 159 1.10 20.02 9.62
CA SER A 159 1.01 19.49 10.98
C SER A 159 -0.09 18.43 11.09
N GLU A 160 -1.26 18.72 10.49
CA GLU A 160 -2.42 17.82 10.49
C GLU A 160 -2.16 16.52 9.71
N VAL A 161 -1.62 16.60 8.48
CA VAL A 161 -1.37 15.41 7.66
C VAL A 161 -0.30 14.50 8.28
N CYS A 162 0.57 15.02 9.14
CA CYS A 162 1.56 14.19 9.82
C CYS A 162 0.99 13.36 10.96
N GLU A 163 -0.26 13.56 11.36
CA GLU A 163 -0.93 12.72 12.37
C GLU A 163 -1.33 11.36 11.78
N PRO A 164 -0.79 10.23 12.28
CA PRO A 164 -1.09 8.91 11.76
C PRO A 164 -2.59 8.58 11.84
N ILE A 165 -3.13 7.94 10.81
CA ILE A 165 -4.50 7.41 10.83
C ILE A 165 -4.59 6.34 11.92
N VAL A 166 -5.52 6.54 12.86
CA VAL A 166 -5.88 5.54 13.86
C VAL A 166 -6.91 4.60 13.25
N PHE A 167 -6.56 3.33 13.14
CA PHE A 167 -7.51 2.30 12.78
C PHE A 167 -8.15 1.78 14.05
N LEU A 168 -9.38 2.22 14.33
CA LEU A 168 -10.22 1.55 15.31
C LEU A 168 -10.54 0.18 14.71
N ASP A 169 -10.01 -0.88 15.30
CA ASP A 169 -10.39 -2.22 14.91
C ASP A 169 -11.88 -2.36 15.19
N ALA A 170 -12.68 -2.40 14.13
CA ALA A 170 -14.06 -2.84 14.24
C ALA A 170 -14.02 -4.23 14.88
N GLU A 171 -14.76 -4.39 15.97
CA GLU A 171 -14.88 -5.64 16.74
C GLU A 171 -14.78 -6.84 15.80
N VAL A 172 -13.85 -7.75 16.14
CA VAL A 172 -13.62 -9.02 15.47
C VAL A 172 -14.98 -9.62 15.11
N LYS A 173 -15.38 -9.56 13.84
CA LYS A 173 -16.52 -10.31 13.35
C LYS A 173 -16.12 -11.77 13.49
N LEU A 174 -16.50 -12.38 14.62
CA LEU A 174 -16.47 -13.81 14.84
C LEU A 174 -17.30 -14.44 13.72
N TRP A 175 -16.63 -14.84 12.63
CA TRP A 175 -17.29 -15.62 11.60
C TRP A 175 -17.79 -16.90 12.26
N PRO A 176 -19.10 -17.20 12.24
CA PRO A 176 -19.59 -18.46 12.77
C PRO A 176 -18.89 -19.58 11.99
N ARG A 177 -18.15 -20.45 12.69
CA ARG A 177 -17.58 -21.66 12.08
C ARG A 177 -18.71 -22.39 11.36
N GLN A 178 -18.74 -22.32 10.04
CA GLN A 178 -19.68 -23.12 9.26
C GLN A 178 -19.35 -24.57 9.52
N GLY A 179 -20.23 -25.24 10.27
CA GLY A 179 -20.12 -26.66 10.55
C GLY A 179 -20.09 -27.43 9.23
N ARG A 180 -19.13 -28.36 9.11
CA ARG A 180 -19.13 -29.40 8.08
C ARG A 180 -20.51 -30.05 8.03
N ARG A 181 -21.29 -29.79 6.99
CA ARG A 181 -22.35 -30.72 6.57
C ARG A 181 -21.65 -31.91 5.91
N LYS A 182 -21.69 -33.07 6.56
CA LYS A 182 -21.41 -34.34 5.90
C LYS A 182 -22.55 -34.61 4.93
N ASP A 183 -22.28 -34.56 3.64
CA ASP A 183 -23.19 -35.09 2.62
C ASP A 183 -22.91 -36.60 2.48
N GLU A 184 -23.67 -37.39 3.24
CA GLU A 184 -23.87 -38.81 2.96
C GLU A 184 -25.12 -38.94 2.09
N SER A 185 -24.94 -38.92 0.77
CA SER A 185 -25.96 -39.43 -0.15
C SER A 185 -25.35 -40.44 -1.11
N LYS A 186 -25.91 -41.64 -1.01
CA LYS A 186 -25.41 -42.92 -1.48
C LYS A 186 -25.42 -43.02 -3.01
N ARG A 187 -24.34 -43.59 -3.55
CA ARG A 187 -24.26 -44.18 -4.89
C ARG A 187 -25.46 -45.10 -5.12
N ARG A 188 -26.31 -44.74 -6.09
CA ARG A 188 -27.31 -45.65 -6.67
C ARG A 188 -26.79 -46.09 -8.02
N THR A 189 -26.44 -47.37 -8.09
CA THR A 189 -25.86 -48.05 -9.24
C THR A 189 -26.84 -48.10 -10.41
N SER A 190 -26.36 -47.75 -11.59
CA SER A 190 -27.03 -48.00 -12.86
C SER A 190 -26.79 -49.46 -13.28
N ARG A 191 -27.87 -50.21 -13.48
CA ARG A 191 -27.88 -51.42 -14.31
C ARG A 191 -29.09 -51.36 -15.25
N ARG A 192 -28.81 -51.41 -16.54
CA ARG A 192 -29.66 -51.80 -17.67
C ARG A 192 -28.88 -52.91 -18.40
N PRO A 193 -29.46 -53.65 -19.35
CA PRO A 193 -30.83 -54.15 -19.46
C PRO A 193 -30.83 -55.68 -19.70
N GLY A 194 -32.00 -56.30 -19.63
CA GLY A 194 -32.31 -57.59 -20.25
C GLY A 194 -33.50 -57.41 -21.17
#